data_AF-A0AAU3DJJ6-F1
#
_entry.id   AF-A0AAU3DJJ6-F1
#
_cell.length_a   1.000
_cell.length_b   1.000
_cell.length_c   1.000
_cell.angle_alpha   90.00
_cell.angle_beta   90.00
_cell.angle_gamma   90.00
#
_symmetry.space_group_name_H-M   'P 1'
#
loop_
_entity.id
_entity.type
_entity.pdbx_description
1 polymer ?
#
loop_
_entity_poly.entity_id
_entity_poly.type
_entity_poly.pdbx_seq_one_letter_code
_entity_poly.pdbx_strand_id
1 'polypeptide(L)'
;MAGCDREAAGAAAVADVLGEQILDAAREQFMTFGLRRSTVDDVAKRAGVSRVTVYRRIGNKDSLVSACLLREYRRFVEEVDEAVAALPTPEDRLVEGFAAVLRHIREHPLIGGLLRLEPETMLPFLTVESGPAFLAIRGYLAGRLREVRRLEGGPETDPTPVAELMVRITVSFLLNPVSCFELDDDAQVRDFARRCLVPLLAA
;
A
#
# COMPACT_ATOMS: atom_id res chain seq x y z
N MET A 1 35.97 14.18 -11.13
CA MET A 1 35.06 13.32 -10.35
C MET A 1 33.61 13.78 -10.38
N ALA A 2 33.27 15.08 -10.38
CA ALA A 2 31.88 15.58 -10.41
C ALA A 2 31.02 15.27 -11.67
N GLY A 3 31.60 14.70 -12.74
CA GLY A 3 30.88 14.35 -13.98
C GLY A 3 30.25 12.95 -13.98
N CYS A 4 30.90 11.98 -13.34
CA CYS A 4 30.44 10.58 -13.28
C CYS A 4 29.19 10.46 -12.38
N ASP A 5 29.14 11.23 -11.29
CA ASP A 5 28.02 11.24 -10.35
C ASP A 5 26.74 11.86 -10.97
N ARG A 6 26.88 12.80 -11.92
CA ARG A 6 25.74 13.40 -12.63
C ARG A 6 25.16 12.48 -13.71
N GLU A 7 26.01 11.73 -14.43
CA GLU A 7 25.54 10.74 -15.42
C GLU A 7 24.85 9.55 -14.75
N ALA A 8 25.36 9.07 -13.61
CA ALA A 8 24.72 8.01 -12.83
C ALA A 8 23.36 8.45 -12.26
N ALA A 9 23.28 9.68 -11.71
CA ALA A 9 22.02 10.25 -11.22
C ALA A 9 20.99 10.48 -12.34
N GLY A 10 21.44 10.95 -13.52
CA GLY A 10 20.57 11.12 -14.69
C GLY A 10 20.04 9.78 -15.24
N ALA A 11 20.89 8.76 -15.31
CA ALA A 11 20.49 7.42 -15.74
C ALA A 11 19.53 6.75 -14.74
N ALA A 12 19.72 6.96 -13.43
CA ALA A 12 18.82 6.50 -12.39
C ALA A 12 17.46 7.23 -12.44
N ALA A 13 17.45 8.55 -12.63
CA ALA A 13 16.21 9.32 -12.76
C ALA A 13 15.43 8.97 -14.03
N VAL A 14 16.10 8.82 -15.18
CA VAL A 14 15.45 8.35 -16.42
C VAL A 14 14.99 6.89 -16.26
N ALA A 15 15.72 6.08 -15.51
CA ALA A 15 15.29 4.74 -15.19
C ALA A 15 14.02 4.72 -14.32
N ASP A 16 13.93 5.61 -13.36
CA ASP A 16 12.79 5.77 -12.47
C ASP A 16 11.55 6.23 -13.24
N VAL A 17 11.68 7.26 -14.09
CA VAL A 17 10.59 7.74 -14.97
C VAL A 17 10.04 6.63 -15.86
N LEU A 18 10.90 5.81 -16.46
CA LEU A 18 10.48 4.70 -17.30
C LEU A 18 9.77 3.60 -16.49
N GLY A 19 10.20 3.37 -15.25
CA GLY A 19 9.53 2.46 -14.33
C GLY A 19 8.11 2.94 -14.02
N GLU A 20 7.95 4.21 -13.68
CA GLU A 20 6.66 4.82 -13.41
C GLU A 20 5.72 4.77 -14.61
N GLN A 21 6.23 5.02 -15.83
CA GLN A 21 5.46 4.88 -17.07
C GLN A 21 4.95 3.45 -17.28
N ILE A 22 5.79 2.43 -17.01
CA ILE A 22 5.39 1.03 -17.10
C ILE A 22 4.30 0.71 -16.06
N LEU A 23 4.44 1.22 -14.84
CA LEU A 23 3.47 0.98 -13.78
C LEU A 23 2.14 1.70 -14.02
N ASP A 24 2.14 2.88 -14.64
CA ASP A 24 0.91 3.58 -15.06
C ASP A 24 0.16 2.78 -16.12
N ALA A 25 0.88 2.31 -17.14
CA ALA A 25 0.31 1.42 -18.14
C ALA A 25 -0.19 0.10 -17.51
N ALA A 26 0.54 -0.47 -16.56
CA ALA A 26 0.13 -1.68 -15.85
C ALA A 26 -1.17 -1.46 -15.08
N ARG A 27 -1.25 -0.39 -14.28
CA ARG A 27 -2.45 0.00 -13.53
C ARG A 27 -3.66 0.09 -14.46
N GLU A 28 -3.54 0.85 -15.53
CA GLU A 28 -4.64 1.06 -16.47
C GLU A 28 -5.01 -0.26 -17.17
N GLN A 29 -4.03 -1.09 -17.55
CA GLN A 29 -4.24 -2.41 -18.15
C GLN A 29 -5.01 -3.35 -17.21
N PHE A 30 -4.60 -3.41 -15.94
CA PHE A 30 -5.24 -4.24 -14.93
C PHE A 30 -6.64 -3.76 -14.58
N MET A 31 -6.86 -2.44 -14.49
CA MET A 31 -8.20 -1.88 -14.25
C MET A 31 -9.16 -2.11 -15.43
N THR A 32 -8.68 -2.04 -16.68
CA THR A 32 -9.53 -2.24 -17.86
C THR A 32 -9.83 -3.72 -18.13
N PHE A 33 -8.82 -4.60 -18.01
CA PHE A 33 -8.91 -5.96 -18.53
C PHE A 33 -8.82 -7.06 -17.46
N GLY A 34 -8.52 -6.72 -16.21
CA GLY A 34 -8.21 -7.68 -15.14
C GLY A 34 -6.79 -8.23 -15.23
N LEU A 35 -6.35 -8.93 -14.19
CA LEU A 35 -5.03 -9.56 -14.15
C LEU A 35 -4.98 -10.77 -15.07
N ARG A 36 -5.99 -11.63 -15.07
CA ARG A 36 -5.96 -12.89 -15.85
C ARG A 36 -5.75 -12.66 -17.34
N ARG A 37 -6.44 -11.67 -17.92
CA ARG A 37 -6.39 -11.38 -19.36
C ARG A 37 -5.23 -10.47 -19.77
N SER A 38 -4.46 -9.95 -18.83
CA SER A 38 -3.35 -9.04 -19.11
C SER A 38 -2.02 -9.79 -19.21
N THR A 39 -1.15 -9.33 -20.11
CA THR A 39 0.22 -9.84 -20.26
C THR A 39 1.24 -8.71 -20.12
N VAL A 40 2.50 -9.09 -19.91
CA VAL A 40 3.63 -8.14 -19.92
C VAL A 40 3.71 -7.42 -21.28
N ASP A 41 3.32 -8.09 -22.36
CA ASP A 41 3.36 -7.55 -23.72
C ASP A 41 2.28 -6.48 -23.94
N ASP A 42 1.08 -6.70 -23.38
CA ASP A 42 0.00 -5.70 -23.41
C ASP A 42 0.43 -4.42 -22.68
N VAL A 43 1.07 -4.57 -21.51
CA VAL A 43 1.59 -3.44 -20.74
C VAL A 43 2.73 -2.75 -21.49
N ALA A 44 3.67 -3.50 -22.07
CA ALA A 44 4.76 -2.93 -22.86
C ALA A 44 4.23 -2.09 -24.03
N LYS A 45 3.24 -2.63 -24.76
CA LYS A 45 2.58 -1.94 -25.87
C LYS A 45 1.89 -0.66 -25.40
N ARG A 46 1.17 -0.72 -24.28
CA ARG A 46 0.48 0.45 -23.70
C ARG A 46 1.45 1.51 -23.19
N ALA A 47 2.55 1.10 -22.57
CA ALA A 47 3.61 2.00 -22.10
C ALA A 47 4.47 2.58 -23.24
N GLY A 48 4.33 2.10 -24.49
CA GLY A 48 5.16 2.54 -25.61
C GLY A 48 6.62 2.07 -25.51
N VAL A 49 6.89 0.95 -24.83
CA VAL A 49 8.23 0.41 -24.62
C VAL A 49 8.38 -1.01 -25.18
N SER A 50 9.62 -1.47 -25.35
CA SER A 50 9.85 -2.86 -25.77
C SER A 50 9.56 -3.85 -24.64
N ARG A 51 9.14 -5.07 -25.00
CA ARG A 51 8.97 -6.20 -24.05
C ARG A 51 10.24 -6.47 -23.23
N VAL A 52 11.41 -6.39 -23.86
CA VAL A 52 12.72 -6.56 -23.21
C VAL A 52 12.95 -5.49 -22.14
N THR A 53 12.50 -4.26 -22.40
CA THR A 53 12.59 -3.16 -21.43
C THR A 53 11.80 -3.49 -20.17
N VAL A 54 10.55 -3.99 -20.31
CA VAL A 54 9.72 -4.34 -19.15
C VAL A 54 10.34 -5.48 -18.35
N TYR A 55 10.75 -6.57 -19.00
CA TYR A 55 11.39 -7.69 -18.29
C TYR A 55 12.67 -7.30 -17.57
N ARG A 56 13.51 -6.45 -18.20
CA ARG A 56 14.75 -5.99 -17.57
C ARG A 56 14.49 -5.10 -16.35
N ARG A 57 13.41 -4.32 -16.36
CA ARG A 57 13.12 -3.33 -15.32
C ARG A 57 12.27 -3.85 -14.18
N ILE A 58 11.21 -4.60 -14.50
CA ILE A 58 10.21 -5.02 -13.53
C ILE A 58 10.19 -6.53 -13.38
N GLY A 59 10.52 -7.27 -14.44
CA GLY A 59 10.53 -8.73 -14.43
C GLY A 59 9.26 -9.31 -15.04
N ASN A 60 8.75 -10.39 -14.45
CA ASN A 60 7.62 -11.14 -14.99
C ASN A 60 6.27 -10.49 -14.63
N LYS A 61 5.18 -11.16 -15.00
CA LYS A 61 3.81 -10.68 -14.73
C LYS A 61 3.55 -10.49 -13.23
N ASP A 62 3.99 -11.42 -12.40
CA ASP A 62 3.74 -11.37 -10.95
C ASP A 62 4.56 -10.25 -10.29
N SER A 63 5.80 -10.04 -10.74
CA SER A 63 6.61 -8.89 -10.33
C SER A 63 5.97 -7.56 -10.76
N LEU A 64 5.37 -7.51 -11.95
CA LEU A 64 4.65 -6.34 -12.46
C LEU A 64 3.37 -6.05 -11.65
N VAL A 65 2.61 -7.08 -11.31
CA VAL A 65 1.44 -6.94 -10.43
C VAL A 65 1.87 -6.48 -9.03
N SER A 66 2.88 -7.12 -8.46
CA SER A 66 3.40 -6.76 -7.13
C SER A 66 3.93 -5.33 -7.07
N ALA A 67 4.69 -4.91 -8.09
CA ALA A 67 5.22 -3.55 -8.17
C ALA A 67 4.09 -2.52 -8.35
N CYS A 68 3.08 -2.84 -9.17
CA CYS A 68 1.90 -1.99 -9.34
C CYS A 68 1.14 -1.85 -8.01
N LEU A 69 0.83 -2.96 -7.34
CA LEU A 69 0.15 -2.96 -6.04
C LEU A 69 0.93 -2.20 -4.98
N LEU A 70 2.25 -2.43 -4.89
CA LEU A 70 3.12 -1.72 -3.95
C LEU A 70 3.08 -0.21 -4.16
N ARG A 71 3.06 0.25 -5.42
CA ARG A 71 2.93 1.67 -5.74
C ARG A 71 1.58 2.23 -5.33
N GLU A 72 0.50 1.49 -5.59
CA GLU A 72 -0.85 1.88 -5.16
C GLU A 72 -0.97 1.94 -3.63
N TYR A 73 -0.36 0.99 -2.90
CA TYR A 73 -0.33 1.04 -1.43
C TYR A 73 0.41 2.26 -0.91
N ARG A 74 1.54 2.66 -1.52
CA ARG A 74 2.28 3.86 -1.11
C ARG A 74 1.45 5.12 -1.28
N ARG A 75 0.88 5.32 -2.48
CA ARG A 75 -0.03 6.45 -2.77
C ARG A 75 -1.18 6.49 -1.77
N PHE A 76 -1.79 5.34 -1.54
CA PHE A 76 -2.91 5.24 -0.60
C PHE A 76 -2.52 5.61 0.84
N VAL A 77 -1.38 5.13 1.30
CA VAL A 77 -0.86 5.43 2.63
C VAL A 77 -0.53 6.92 2.78
N GLU A 78 0.03 7.55 1.76
CA GLU A 78 0.28 8.99 1.71
C GLU A 78 -1.04 9.80 1.79
N GLU A 79 -2.05 9.42 1.00
CA GLU A 79 -3.38 10.05 1.02
C GLU A 79 -4.04 9.97 2.41
N VAL A 80 -3.94 8.82 3.09
CA VAL A 80 -4.47 8.66 4.45
C VAL A 80 -3.70 9.53 5.45
N ASP A 81 -2.37 9.56 5.37
CA ASP A 81 -1.55 10.37 6.28
C ASP A 81 -1.84 11.86 6.13
N GLU A 82 -1.98 12.34 4.90
CA GLU A 82 -2.39 13.72 4.61
C GLU A 82 -3.78 14.03 5.18
N ALA A 83 -4.75 13.11 5.01
CA ALA A 83 -6.11 13.28 5.49
C ALA A 83 -6.21 13.38 7.01
N VAL A 84 -5.32 12.69 7.74
CA VAL A 84 -5.32 12.70 9.22
C VAL A 84 -4.32 13.68 9.82
N ALA A 85 -3.41 14.26 9.03
CA ALA A 85 -2.33 15.12 9.52
C ALA A 85 -2.80 16.33 10.35
N ALA A 86 -3.99 16.86 10.05
CA ALA A 86 -4.58 17.98 10.76
C ALA A 86 -5.19 17.62 12.13
N LEU A 87 -5.35 16.33 12.43
CA LEU A 87 -5.95 15.89 13.69
C LEU A 87 -5.00 16.11 14.87
N PRO A 88 -5.54 16.52 16.03
CA PRO A 88 -4.74 17.02 17.14
C PRO A 88 -3.98 15.93 17.89
N THR A 89 -4.54 14.72 17.97
CA THR A 89 -3.99 13.63 18.77
C THR A 89 -3.60 12.42 17.90
N PRO A 90 -2.57 11.65 18.28
CA PRO A 90 -2.23 10.39 17.62
C PRO A 90 -3.36 9.37 17.61
N GLU A 91 -4.15 9.36 18.67
CA GLU A 91 -5.30 8.48 18.83
C GLU A 91 -6.36 8.81 17.78
N ASP A 92 -6.67 10.09 17.59
CA ASP A 92 -7.60 10.53 16.54
C ASP A 92 -7.06 10.20 15.14
N ARG A 93 -5.75 10.39 14.91
CA ARG A 93 -5.10 10.01 13.64
C ARG A 93 -5.18 8.52 13.36
N LEU A 94 -4.95 7.68 14.37
CA LEU A 94 -5.08 6.24 14.24
C LEU A 94 -6.51 5.84 13.92
N VAL A 95 -7.47 6.40 14.64
CA VAL A 95 -8.89 6.06 14.51
C VAL A 95 -9.42 6.44 13.14
N GLU A 96 -9.19 7.69 12.71
CA GLU A 96 -9.61 8.13 11.37
C GLU A 96 -8.79 7.45 10.28
N GLY A 97 -7.51 7.19 10.51
CA GLY A 97 -6.65 6.47 9.57
C GLY A 97 -7.16 5.05 9.34
N PHE A 98 -7.48 4.31 10.40
CA PHE A 98 -8.04 2.95 10.29
C PHE A 98 -9.38 2.93 9.55
N ALA A 99 -10.28 3.87 9.86
CA ALA A 99 -11.56 4.00 9.17
C ALA A 99 -11.35 4.32 7.68
N ALA A 100 -10.46 5.26 7.35
CA ALA A 100 -10.11 5.60 5.97
C ALA A 100 -9.53 4.39 5.23
N VAL A 101 -8.65 3.61 5.86
CA VAL A 101 -8.05 2.40 5.31
C VAL A 101 -9.09 1.35 4.94
N LEU A 102 -9.99 1.00 5.88
CA LEU A 102 -11.02 0.00 5.61
C LEU A 102 -11.98 0.44 4.50
N ARG A 103 -12.39 1.71 4.49
CA ARG A 103 -13.27 2.23 3.45
C ARG A 103 -12.60 2.25 2.08
N HIS A 104 -11.44 2.89 1.97
CA HIS A 104 -10.80 3.10 0.66
C HIS A 104 -10.29 1.82 0.03
N ILE A 105 -9.72 0.87 0.78
CA ILE A 105 -9.22 -0.36 0.16
C ILE A 105 -10.37 -1.14 -0.50
N ARG A 106 -11.55 -1.15 0.13
CA ARG A 106 -12.75 -1.82 -0.41
C ARG A 106 -13.30 -1.11 -1.65
N GLU A 107 -13.24 0.22 -1.67
CA GLU A 107 -13.68 1.05 -2.80
C GLU A 107 -12.65 1.12 -3.92
N HIS A 108 -11.38 0.83 -3.65
CA HIS A 108 -10.28 0.98 -4.60
C HIS A 108 -10.50 0.08 -5.82
N PRO A 109 -10.56 0.62 -7.06
CA PRO A 109 -10.89 -0.18 -8.24
C PRO A 109 -9.85 -1.27 -8.54
N LEU A 110 -8.57 -1.01 -8.24
CA LEU A 110 -7.52 -2.01 -8.39
C LEU A 110 -7.54 -3.04 -7.24
N ILE A 111 -7.38 -2.63 -5.98
CA ILE A 111 -7.31 -3.59 -4.86
C ILE A 111 -8.67 -4.24 -4.59
N GLY A 112 -9.68 -3.47 -4.17
CA GLY A 112 -11.01 -3.99 -3.87
C GLY A 112 -11.75 -4.52 -5.10
N GLY A 113 -11.63 -3.84 -6.26
CA GLY A 113 -12.26 -4.27 -7.50
C GLY A 113 -11.70 -5.59 -8.04
N LEU A 114 -10.37 -5.75 -8.12
CA LEU A 114 -9.77 -7.02 -8.55
C LEU A 114 -9.97 -8.12 -7.51
N LEU A 115 -9.97 -7.83 -6.20
CA LEU A 115 -10.25 -8.83 -5.18
C LEU A 115 -11.66 -9.41 -5.34
N ARG A 116 -12.65 -8.58 -5.71
CA ARG A 116 -14.03 -9.04 -6.00
C ARG A 116 -14.14 -9.81 -7.31
N LEU A 117 -13.45 -9.37 -8.36
CA LEU A 117 -13.62 -9.92 -9.72
C LEU A 117 -12.70 -11.12 -10.01
N GLU A 118 -11.50 -11.15 -9.41
CA GLU A 118 -10.46 -12.14 -9.64
C GLU A 118 -9.79 -12.60 -8.31
N PRO A 119 -10.57 -13.08 -7.32
CA PRO A 119 -10.06 -13.39 -5.98
C PRO A 119 -8.90 -14.38 -6.01
N GLU A 120 -9.01 -15.47 -6.77
CA GLU A 120 -7.95 -16.49 -6.88
C GLU A 120 -6.63 -15.93 -7.42
N THR A 121 -6.69 -14.89 -8.26
CA THR A 121 -5.49 -14.24 -8.82
C THR A 121 -4.94 -13.18 -7.88
N MET A 122 -5.78 -12.52 -7.07
CA MET A 122 -5.39 -11.46 -6.15
C MET A 122 -4.87 -11.97 -4.81
N LEU A 123 -5.44 -13.08 -4.29
CA LEU A 123 -5.14 -13.58 -2.95
C LEU A 123 -3.65 -13.83 -2.68
N PRO A 124 -2.83 -14.39 -3.60
CA PRO A 124 -1.40 -14.56 -3.36
C PRO A 124 -0.70 -13.24 -2.99
N PHE A 125 -1.00 -12.16 -3.72
CA PHE A 125 -0.42 -10.82 -3.51
C PHE A 125 -0.88 -10.12 -2.23
N LEU A 126 -1.99 -10.59 -1.62
CA LEU A 126 -2.51 -10.10 -0.34
C LEU A 126 -2.13 -10.99 0.85
N THR A 127 -1.59 -12.19 0.58
CA THR A 127 -1.28 -13.19 1.61
C THR A 127 0.18 -13.61 1.53
N VAL A 128 0.48 -14.75 0.93
CA VAL A 128 1.79 -15.42 0.95
C VAL A 128 2.87 -14.68 0.16
N GLU A 129 2.49 -13.96 -0.90
CA GLU A 129 3.41 -13.19 -1.74
C GLU A 129 3.42 -11.68 -1.41
N SER A 130 2.66 -11.26 -0.39
CA SER A 130 2.56 -9.85 0.02
C SER A 130 3.84 -9.26 0.60
N GLY A 131 4.89 -10.06 0.82
CA GLY A 131 6.10 -9.70 1.57
C GLY A 131 6.63 -8.28 1.34
N PRO A 132 6.98 -7.88 0.11
CA PRO A 132 7.49 -6.53 -0.16
C PRO A 132 6.50 -5.42 0.20
N ALA A 133 5.21 -5.59 -0.10
CA ALA A 133 4.16 -4.62 0.25
C ALA A 133 3.94 -4.56 1.76
N PHE A 134 3.85 -5.71 2.41
CA PHE A 134 3.70 -5.82 3.86
C PHE A 134 4.84 -5.11 4.60
N LEU A 135 6.09 -5.40 4.21
CA LEU A 135 7.27 -4.78 4.81
C LEU A 135 7.30 -3.27 4.59
N ALA A 136 6.92 -2.79 3.41
CA ALA A 136 6.86 -1.37 3.11
C ALA A 136 5.81 -0.64 3.96
N ILE A 137 4.58 -1.16 4.05
CA ILE A 137 3.50 -0.57 4.83
C ILE A 137 3.83 -0.61 6.33
N ARG A 138 4.33 -1.74 6.83
CA ARG A 138 4.78 -1.86 8.23
C ARG A 138 5.89 -0.86 8.55
N GLY A 139 6.90 -0.77 7.68
CA GLY A 139 8.03 0.15 7.86
C GLY A 139 7.59 1.60 7.89
N TYR A 140 6.68 1.98 6.98
CA TYR A 140 6.05 3.30 6.97
C TYR A 140 5.32 3.58 8.29
N LEU A 141 4.42 2.69 8.71
CA LEU A 141 3.61 2.88 9.91
C LEU A 141 4.48 2.93 11.17
N ALA A 142 5.49 2.07 11.28
CA ALA A 142 6.47 2.13 12.37
C ALA A 142 7.26 3.45 12.38
N GLY A 143 7.59 3.99 11.20
CA GLY A 143 8.20 5.31 11.05
C GLY A 143 7.34 6.42 11.63
N ARG A 144 6.05 6.44 11.26
CA ARG A 144 5.07 7.44 11.74
C ARG A 144 4.83 7.33 13.24
N LEU A 145 4.65 6.11 13.77
CA LEU A 145 4.50 5.88 15.20
C LEU A 145 5.72 6.37 16.00
N ARG A 146 6.93 6.20 15.46
CA ARG A 146 8.16 6.69 16.09
C ARG A 146 8.23 8.21 16.13
N GLU A 147 7.83 8.87 15.04
CA GLU A 147 7.81 10.34 14.95
C GLU A 147 6.85 10.94 15.97
N VAL A 148 5.65 10.38 16.05
CA VAL A 148 4.63 10.79 17.02
C VAL A 148 5.13 10.64 18.46
N ARG A 149 5.65 9.47 18.84
CA ARG A 149 6.16 9.24 20.21
C ARG A 149 7.29 10.20 20.58
N ARG A 150 8.15 10.56 19.62
CA ARG A 150 9.21 11.56 19.85
C ARG A 150 8.66 12.95 20.16
N LEU A 151 7.59 13.36 19.48
CA LEU A 151 6.95 14.66 19.72
C LEU A 151 6.28 14.73 21.09
N GLU A 152 5.75 13.60 21.58
CA GLU A 152 5.05 13.52 22.87
C GLU A 152 5.97 13.21 24.06
N GLY A 153 7.26 12.96 23.84
CA GLY A 153 8.20 12.57 24.89
C GLY A 153 7.92 11.19 25.47
N GLY A 154 7.28 10.31 24.71
CA GLY A 154 6.94 8.95 25.11
C GLY A 154 8.16 8.03 25.25
N PRO A 155 7.98 6.82 25.82
CA PRO A 155 9.06 5.85 26.00
C PRO A 155 9.65 5.37 24.67
N GLU A 156 10.96 5.12 24.66
CA GLU A 156 11.75 4.69 23.49
C GLU A 156 11.56 3.19 23.20
N THR A 157 10.31 2.73 23.14
CA THR A 157 9.96 1.36 22.73
C THR A 157 9.90 1.27 21.21
N ASP A 158 10.34 0.15 20.64
CA ASP A 158 10.24 -0.09 19.19
C ASP A 158 8.77 -0.24 18.74
N PRO A 159 8.23 0.65 17.87
CA PRO A 159 6.84 0.57 17.42
C PRO A 159 6.62 -0.49 16.34
N THR A 160 7.68 -1.18 15.87
CA THR A 160 7.58 -2.15 14.77
C THR A 160 6.58 -3.29 15.03
N PRO A 161 6.50 -3.91 16.23
CA PRO A 161 5.50 -4.93 16.52
C PRO A 161 4.06 -4.42 16.47
N VAL A 162 3.82 -3.20 16.94
CA VAL A 162 2.49 -2.55 16.89
C VAL A 162 2.08 -2.29 15.44
N ALA A 163 2.99 -1.72 14.64
CA ALA A 163 2.77 -1.53 13.21
C ALA A 163 2.48 -2.86 12.48
N GLU A 164 3.21 -3.92 12.82
CA GLU A 164 2.99 -5.26 12.26
C GLU A 164 1.58 -5.78 12.57
N LEU A 165 1.13 -5.67 13.82
CA LEU A 165 -0.23 -6.08 14.20
C LEU A 165 -1.30 -5.27 13.45
N MET A 166 -1.13 -3.95 13.34
CA MET A 166 -2.09 -3.09 12.64
C MET A 166 -2.24 -3.46 11.16
N VAL A 167 -1.12 -3.72 10.47
CA VAL A 167 -1.17 -4.17 9.06
C VAL A 167 -1.88 -5.51 8.95
N ARG A 168 -1.55 -6.47 9.81
CA ARG A 168 -2.19 -7.80 9.80
C ARG A 168 -3.69 -7.75 10.08
N ILE A 169 -4.12 -6.96 11.06
CA ILE A 169 -5.53 -6.77 11.41
C ILE A 169 -6.27 -6.14 10.22
N THR A 170 -5.70 -5.11 9.60
CA THR A 170 -6.28 -4.45 8.43
C THR A 170 -6.45 -5.43 7.26
N VAL A 171 -5.41 -6.18 6.93
CA VAL A 171 -5.47 -7.20 5.86
C VAL A 171 -6.50 -8.29 6.21
N SER A 172 -6.62 -8.67 7.48
CA SER A 172 -7.65 -9.63 7.92
C SER A 172 -9.06 -9.10 7.69
N PHE A 173 -9.36 -7.85 8.02
CA PHE A 173 -10.68 -7.25 7.75
C PHE A 173 -10.97 -7.13 6.26
N LEU A 174 -9.94 -6.88 5.45
CA LEU A 174 -10.06 -6.85 4.00
C LEU A 174 -10.43 -8.22 3.41
N LEU A 175 -9.74 -9.27 3.84
CA LEU A 175 -9.90 -10.62 3.29
C LEU A 175 -11.07 -11.38 3.91
N ASN A 176 -11.43 -11.06 5.15
CA ASN A 176 -12.54 -11.64 5.88
C ASN A 176 -13.42 -10.53 6.46
N PRO A 177 -14.44 -10.08 5.71
CA PRO A 177 -15.28 -8.96 6.12
C PRO A 177 -16.31 -9.34 7.21
N VAL A 178 -16.41 -10.62 7.59
CA VAL A 178 -17.28 -11.04 8.70
C VAL A 178 -16.69 -10.50 10.01
N SER A 179 -17.45 -9.63 10.66
CA SER A 179 -17.01 -8.91 11.85
C SER A 179 -18.14 -8.82 12.88
N CYS A 180 -17.78 -8.51 14.13
CA CYS A 180 -18.73 -8.21 15.21
C CYS A 180 -19.32 -6.79 15.12
N PHE A 181 -18.97 -6.03 14.09
CA PHE A 181 -19.47 -4.70 13.77
C PHE A 181 -19.61 -4.53 12.25
N GLU A 182 -20.42 -3.57 11.83
CA GLU A 182 -20.63 -3.26 10.42
C GLU A 182 -19.41 -2.49 9.87
N LEU A 183 -18.68 -3.09 8.93
CA LEU A 183 -17.48 -2.47 8.34
C LEU A 183 -17.80 -1.23 7.49
N ASP A 184 -19.05 -1.07 7.05
CA ASP A 184 -19.55 0.09 6.29
C ASP A 184 -20.11 1.20 7.19
N ASP A 185 -20.18 0.97 8.51
CA ASP A 185 -20.55 1.98 9.49
C ASP A 185 -19.28 2.58 10.10
N ASP A 186 -18.89 3.76 9.61
CA ASP A 186 -17.70 4.46 10.10
C ASP A 186 -17.76 4.72 11.61
N ALA A 187 -18.95 4.88 12.22
CA ALA A 187 -19.05 5.09 13.67
C ALA A 187 -18.66 3.82 14.44
N GLN A 188 -19.10 2.65 13.97
CA GLN A 188 -18.71 1.37 14.57
C GLN A 188 -17.23 1.05 14.34
N VAL A 189 -16.70 1.35 13.14
CA VAL A 189 -15.28 1.19 12.82
C VAL A 189 -14.42 2.07 13.75
N ARG A 190 -14.81 3.33 13.96
CA ARG A 190 -14.11 4.24 14.89
C ARG A 190 -14.17 3.75 16.33
N ASP A 191 -15.32 3.27 16.79
CA ASP A 191 -15.47 2.73 18.15
C ASP A 191 -14.58 1.50 18.35
N PHE A 192 -14.53 0.59 17.37
CA PHE A 192 -13.62 -0.55 17.38
C PHE A 192 -12.15 -0.11 17.47
N ALA A 193 -11.73 0.83 16.61
CA ALA A 193 -10.35 1.33 16.62
C ALA A 193 -9.97 1.97 17.97
N ARG A 194 -10.86 2.78 18.55
CA ARG A 194 -10.66 3.41 19.87
C ARG A 194 -10.50 2.37 20.98
N ARG A 195 -11.29 1.30 20.96
CA ARG A 195 -11.26 0.29 22.03
C ARG A 195 -10.13 -0.73 21.88
N CYS A 196 -9.80 -1.11 20.66
CA CYS A 196 -8.92 -2.26 20.40
C CYS A 196 -7.53 -1.87 19.88
N LEU A 197 -7.40 -0.76 19.15
CA LEU A 197 -6.15 -0.37 18.49
C LEU A 197 -5.42 0.76 19.23
N VAL A 198 -6.13 1.76 19.73
CA VAL A 198 -5.52 2.86 20.52
C VAL A 198 -4.71 2.35 21.72
N PRO A 199 -5.15 1.35 22.50
CA PRO A 199 -4.33 0.83 23.61
C PRO A 199 -2.97 0.27 23.17
N LEU A 200 -2.84 -0.17 21.91
CA LEU A 200 -1.56 -0.66 21.36
C LEU A 200 -0.55 0.48 21.17
N LEU A 201 -0.99 1.74 21.09
CA LEU A 201 -0.08 2.89 21.04
C LEU A 201 0.69 3.09 22.34
N ALA A 202 0.17 2.62 23.47
CA ALA A 202 0.83 2.71 24.77
C ALA A 202 1.67 1.46 25.11
N ALA A 203 1.59 0.41 24.30
CA ALA A 203 2.36 -0.82 24.46
C ALA A 203 3.84 -0.68 24.03
#